data_AF-A0A949XXW9-F1
#
_entry.id   AF-A0A949XXW9-F1
#
_cell.length_a   1.000
_cell.length_b   1.000
_cell.length_c   1.000
_cell.angle_alpha   90.00
_cell.angle_beta   90.00
_cell.angle_gamma   90.00
#
_symmetry.space_group_name_H-M   'P 1'
#
loop_
_entity.id
_entity.type
_entity.pdbx_description
1 polymer ?
#
loop_
_entity_poly.entity_id
_entity_poly.type
_entity_poly.pdbx_seq_one_letter_code
_entity_poly.pdbx_strand_id
1 'polypeptide(L)'
;MGSRITVGTIASPSLYIIRDEGPGFDPSLLPDPTAPANLERASGRGLLLIRALMDEVAFNAAGNQITMTKRRPGPPDAPHRQPPPPGSQLTRSPANQDAPLAPNEASRDCWAG
;
A
#
# COMPACT_ATOMS: atom_id res chain seq x y z
N MET A 1 -2.91 33.96 3.96
CA MET A 1 -1.74 33.07 4.05
C MET A 1 -2.17 31.71 3.54
N GLY A 2 -1.53 31.18 2.50
CA GLY A 2 -1.91 29.88 1.93
C GLY A 2 -1.22 28.74 2.67
N SER A 3 -1.95 27.68 3.00
CA SER A 3 -1.38 26.46 3.59
C SER A 3 -0.75 25.61 2.48
N ARG A 4 0.51 25.22 2.61
CA ARG A 4 1.16 24.30 1.67
C ARG A 4 0.81 22.86 2.04
N ILE A 5 0.36 22.09 1.04
CA ILE A 5 0.13 20.66 1.16
C ILE A 5 1.07 19.95 0.18
N THR A 6 1.79 18.95 0.66
CA THR A 6 2.64 18.09 -0.17
C THR A 6 2.02 16.71 -0.29
N VAL A 7 1.93 16.20 -1.52
CA VAL A 7 1.41 14.87 -1.85
C VAL A 7 2.46 14.09 -2.62
N GLY A 8 2.78 12.88 -2.16
CA GLY A 8 3.68 11.95 -2.86
C GLY A 8 3.02 10.59 -3.09
N THR A 9 3.32 9.96 -4.24
CA THR A 9 2.78 8.64 -4.63
C THR A 9 3.87 7.74 -5.20
N ILE A 10 3.84 6.44 -4.86
CA ILE A 10 4.65 5.38 -5.48
C ILE A 10 3.71 4.30 -6.02
N ALA A 11 3.98 3.72 -7.20
CA ALA A 11 3.15 2.69 -7.79
C ALA A 11 3.52 1.27 -7.30
N SER A 12 2.55 0.60 -6.66
CA SER A 12 2.55 -0.80 -6.19
C SER A 12 3.67 -1.24 -5.22
N PRO A 13 3.40 -1.34 -3.90
CA PRO A 13 2.15 -0.95 -3.24
C PRO A 13 1.88 0.55 -3.43
N SER A 14 0.61 0.94 -3.51
CA SER A 14 0.26 2.36 -3.63
C SER A 14 0.53 3.04 -2.29
N LEU A 15 1.61 3.81 -2.22
CA LEU A 15 1.97 4.61 -1.06
C LEU A 15 1.46 6.03 -1.28
N TYR A 16 0.79 6.60 -0.29
CA TYR A 16 0.35 7.99 -0.28
C TYR A 16 0.93 8.69 0.94
N ILE A 17 1.60 9.82 0.74
CA ILE A 17 2.12 10.67 1.81
C ILE A 17 1.50 12.05 1.66
N ILE A 18 0.76 12.49 2.67
CA ILE A 18 0.13 13.82 2.72
C ILE A 18 0.69 14.55 3.93
N ARG A 19 1.28 15.73 3.71
CA ARG A 19 1.85 16.59 4.76
C ARG A 19 1.34 18.03 4.61
N ASP A 20 1.04 18.66 5.75
CA ASP A 20 0.75 20.08 5.84
C ASP A 20 1.73 20.82 6.77
N GLU A 21 1.64 22.16 6.76
CA GLU A 21 2.45 23.09 7.59
C GLU A 21 1.79 23.41 8.95
N GLY A 22 0.71 22.72 9.32
CA GLY A 22 0.02 22.91 10.59
C GLY A 22 0.75 22.28 11.78
N PRO A 23 0.27 22.59 13.01
CA PRO A 23 0.82 22.04 14.26
C PRO A 23 0.56 20.53 14.41
N GLY A 24 -0.29 19.96 13.56
CA GLY A 24 -0.74 18.58 13.63
C GLY A 24 -1.74 18.32 14.76
N PHE A 25 -2.11 17.05 14.93
CA PHE A 25 -3.06 16.60 15.95
C PHE A 25 -2.70 15.20 16.45
N ASP A 26 -3.17 14.86 17.65
CA ASP A 26 -3.06 13.49 18.18
C ASP A 26 -4.26 12.65 17.71
N PRO A 27 -4.06 11.61 16.87
CA PRO A 27 -5.14 10.77 16.37
C PRO A 27 -5.81 9.91 17.46
N SER A 28 -5.17 9.74 18.63
CA SER A 28 -5.70 8.96 19.75
C SER A 28 -6.72 9.74 20.60
N LEU A 29 -6.67 11.07 20.54
CA LEU A 29 -7.59 11.95 21.26
C LEU A 29 -8.86 12.28 20.47
N LEU A 30 -9.01 11.75 19.26
CA LEU A 30 -10.17 12.00 18.43
C LEU A 30 -11.40 11.27 18.99
N PRO A 31 -12.56 11.97 19.09
CA PRO A 31 -13.78 11.36 19.59
C PRO A 31 -14.24 10.23 18.66
N ASP A 32 -14.81 9.18 19.25
CA ASP A 32 -15.35 8.05 18.49
C ASP A 32 -16.47 8.52 17.55
N PRO A 33 -16.27 8.46 16.22
CA PRO A 33 -17.26 8.93 15.26
C PRO A 33 -18.48 8.01 15.17
N THR A 34 -18.46 6.82 15.79
CA THR A 34 -19.57 5.86 15.83
C THR A 34 -20.45 5.97 17.08
N ALA A 35 -20.04 6.80 18.05
CA ALA A 35 -20.85 7.05 19.24
C ALA A 35 -22.19 7.72 18.89
N PRO A 36 -23.31 7.42 19.59
CA PRO A 36 -24.64 7.97 19.28
C PRO A 36 -24.67 9.51 19.22
N ALA A 37 -23.92 10.18 20.10
CA ALA A 37 -23.81 11.64 20.14
C ALA A 37 -23.11 12.25 18.89
N ASN A 38 -22.35 11.46 18.14
CA ASN A 38 -21.62 11.89 16.95
C ASN A 38 -22.29 11.46 15.64
N LEU A 39 -23.35 10.63 15.69
CA LEU A 39 -23.98 10.04 14.51
C LEU A 39 -24.61 11.11 13.59
N GLU A 40 -25.25 12.12 14.18
CA GLU A 40 -25.90 13.24 13.46
C GLU A 40 -24.92 14.31 12.96
N ARG A 41 -23.62 14.23 13.30
CA ARG A 41 -22.64 15.24 12.86
C ARG A 41 -22.39 15.07 11.36
N ALA A 42 -22.50 16.15 10.58
CA ALA A 42 -22.23 16.09 9.14
C ALA A 42 -20.72 15.96 8.80
N SER A 43 -19.83 16.25 9.74
CA SER A 43 -18.36 16.31 9.55
C SER A 43 -17.60 15.42 10.55
N GLY A 44 -16.28 15.27 10.36
CA GLY A 44 -15.41 14.54 11.30
C GLY A 44 -15.19 13.05 10.98
N ARG A 45 -15.63 12.59 9.80
CA ARG A 45 -15.52 11.17 9.40
C ARG A 45 -14.25 10.82 8.62
N GLY A 46 -13.43 11.82 8.26
CA GLY A 46 -12.29 11.61 7.37
C GLY A 46 -11.35 10.49 7.83
N LEU A 47 -10.93 10.51 9.10
CA LEU A 47 -10.03 9.49 9.64
C LEU A 47 -10.68 8.10 9.73
N LEU A 48 -11.98 8.03 10.05
CA LEU A 48 -12.74 6.78 10.02
C LEU A 48 -12.70 6.16 8.62
N LEU A 49 -13.00 6.97 7.60
CA LEU A 49 -13.00 6.52 6.20
C LEU A 49 -11.60 6.10 5.74
N ILE A 50 -10.57 6.87 6.10
CA ILE A 50 -9.18 6.53 5.77
C ILE A 50 -8.80 5.18 6.38
N ARG A 51 -9.07 4.98 7.68
CA ARG A 51 -8.79 3.71 8.37
C ARG A 51 -9.58 2.52 7.81
N ALA A 52 -10.80 2.75 7.32
CA ALA A 52 -11.64 1.71 6.73
C ALA A 52 -11.21 1.32 5.30
N LEU A 53 -10.65 2.27 4.54
CA LEU A 53 -10.34 2.07 3.13
C LEU A 53 -8.89 1.66 2.88
N MET A 54 -7.94 2.13 3.69
CA MET A 54 -6.52 1.84 3.56
C MET A 54 -6.13 0.57 4.31
N ASP A 55 -5.06 -0.10 3.85
CA ASP A 55 -4.60 -1.33 4.52
C ASP A 55 -3.66 -1.00 5.68
N GLU A 56 -2.84 0.04 5.52
CA GLU A 56 -1.96 0.56 6.58
C GLU A 56 -2.06 2.08 6.63
N VAL A 57 -2.05 2.62 7.84
CA VAL A 57 -2.09 4.07 8.11
C VAL A 57 -1.14 4.38 9.26
N ALA A 58 -0.25 5.35 9.04
CA ALA A 58 0.67 5.85 10.05
C ALA A 58 0.68 7.37 10.07
N PHE A 59 0.99 7.94 11.24
CA PHE A 59 1.16 9.36 11.45
C PHE A 59 2.61 9.64 11.87
N ASN A 60 3.15 10.80 11.48
CA ASN A 60 4.40 11.26 12.06
C ASN A 60 4.20 11.73 13.52
N ALA A 61 5.30 11.91 14.25
CA ALA A 61 5.25 12.33 15.65
C ALA A 61 4.56 13.69 15.86
N ALA A 62 4.65 14.60 14.89
CA ALA A 62 3.98 15.91 14.96
C ALA A 62 2.47 15.83 14.66
N GLY A 63 1.97 14.74 14.07
CA GLY A 63 0.57 14.60 13.69
C GLY A 63 0.13 15.45 12.47
N ASN A 64 1.07 15.98 11.70
CA ASN A 64 0.82 16.82 10.51
C ASN A 64 1.22 16.15 9.19
N GLN A 65 1.54 14.85 9.26
CA GLN A 65 1.73 13.99 8.10
C GLN A 65 1.05 12.65 8.32
N ILE A 66 0.34 12.21 7.29
CA ILE A 66 -0.24 10.87 7.21
C ILE A 66 0.44 10.10 6.08
N THR A 67 0.77 8.84 6.36
CA THR A 67 1.31 7.88 5.40
C THR A 67 0.34 6.71 5.29
N MET A 68 -0.14 6.43 4.08
CA MET A 68 -1.16 5.43 3.82
C MET A 68 -0.70 4.45 2.75
N THR A 69 -0.97 3.16 2.94
CA THR A 69 -0.66 2.12 1.96
C THR A 69 -1.96 1.44 1.51
N LYS A 70 -2.13 1.32 0.19
CA LYS A 70 -3.14 0.44 -0.42
C LYS A 70 -2.48 -0.59 -1.32
N ARG A 71 -2.69 -1.86 -0.99
CA ARG A 71 -2.30 -3.02 -1.76
C ARG A 71 -3.41 -3.29 -2.76
N ARG A 72 -3.04 -3.42 -4.04
CA ARG A 72 -3.96 -4.01 -5.00
C ARG A 72 -4.08 -5.49 -4.62
N PRO A 73 -5.30 -6.03 -4.39
CA PRO A 73 -5.44 -7.47 -4.32
C PRO A 73 -4.84 -8.06 -5.59
N GLY A 74 -4.02 -9.10 -5.45
CA GLY A 74 -3.56 -9.87 -6.58
C GLY A 74 -4.77 -10.48 -7.32
N PRO A 75 -4.56 -11.04 -8.52
CA PRO A 75 -5.59 -11.82 -9.19
C PRO A 75 -6.24 -12.82 -8.20
N PRO A 76 -7.57 -12.99 -8.20
CA PRO A 76 -8.28 -13.88 -7.27
C PRO A 76 -7.69 -15.29 -7.19
N ASP A 77 -7.04 -15.74 -8.27
CA ASP A 77 -6.46 -17.08 -8.43
C ASP A 77 -4.92 -17.09 -8.57
N ALA A 78 -4.22 -16.05 -8.12
CA ALA A 78 -2.76 -16.15 -8.05
C ALA A 78 -2.42 -17.23 -7.00
N PRO A 79 -1.77 -18.35 -7.40
CA PRO A 79 -1.49 -19.45 -6.48
C PRO A 79 -0.73 -18.87 -5.28
N HIS A 80 -1.15 -19.26 -4.07
CA HIS A 80 -0.47 -18.91 -2.83
C HIS A 80 1.04 -19.07 -3.07
N ARG A 81 1.78 -17.96 -3.16
CA ARG A 81 3.23 -18.00 -3.25
C ARG A 81 3.72 -18.59 -1.94
N GLN A 82 3.83 -19.91 -1.87
CA GLN A 82 4.65 -20.52 -0.85
C GLN A 82 6.07 -19.98 -1.05
N PRO A 83 6.72 -19.47 0.00
CA PRO A 83 8.15 -19.24 -0.08
C PRO A 83 8.78 -20.56 -0.56
N PRO A 84 9.79 -20.51 -1.45
CA PRO A 84 10.43 -21.73 -1.92
C PRO A 84 10.83 -22.57 -0.69
N PRO A 85 10.52 -23.88 -0.67
CA PRO A 85 10.88 -24.71 0.47
C PRO A 85 12.39 -24.58 0.70
N PRO A 86 12.84 -24.42 1.96
CA PRO A 86 14.26 -24.32 2.25
C PRO A 86 14.96 -25.58 1.74
N GLY A 87 15.80 -25.42 0.71
CA GLY A 87 16.59 -26.51 0.11
C GLY A 87 16.30 -26.85 -1.35
N SER A 88 15.39 -26.15 -2.07
CA SER A 88 15.24 -26.37 -3.51
C SER A 88 16.41 -25.75 -4.30
N GLN A 89 17.49 -26.51 -4.45
CA GLN A 89 18.52 -26.20 -5.44
C GLN A 89 17.91 -26.34 -6.84
N LEU A 90 18.01 -25.29 -7.66
CA LEU A 90 17.73 -25.35 -9.09
C LEU A 90 18.76 -26.31 -9.72
N THR A 91 18.42 -27.59 -9.83
CA THR A 91 19.27 -28.54 -10.56
C THR A 91 19.17 -28.17 -12.04
N ARG A 92 20.25 -27.59 -12.57
CA ARG A 92 20.35 -27.29 -14.00
C ARG A 92 20.31 -28.63 -14.75
N SER A 93 19.28 -28.84 -15.58
CA SER A 93 19.18 -30.02 -16.44
C SER A 93 20.39 -30.05 -17.38
N PRO A 94 21.04 -31.22 -17.59
CA PRO A 94 22.30 -31.30 -18.33
C PRO A 94 22.18 -30.96 -19.83
N ALA A 95 20.96 -30.81 -20.36
CA ALA A 95 20.69 -30.55 -21.76
C ALA A 95 20.91 -29.09 -22.22
N ASN A 96 21.24 -28.16 -21.31
CA ASN A 96 21.25 -26.72 -21.63
C ASN A 96 22.55 -26.01 -21.24
N GLN A 97 23.69 -26.67 -21.48
CA GLN A 97 25.01 -26.15 -21.11
C GLN A 97 25.68 -25.33 -22.22
N ASP A 98 25.20 -25.40 -23.47
CA ASP A 98 25.78 -24.69 -24.62
C ASP A 98 24.80 -23.75 -25.35
N ALA A 99 23.60 -23.51 -24.82
CA ALA A 99 22.67 -22.55 -25.42
C ALA A 99 23.09 -21.11 -25.06
N PRO A 100 23.26 -20.20 -26.04
CA PRO A 100 23.49 -18.80 -25.76
C PRO A 100 22.33 -18.24 -24.94
N LEU A 101 22.64 -17.41 -23.94
CA LEU A 101 21.67 -16.79 -23.05
C LEU A 101 20.60 -16.05 -23.87
N ALA A 102 19.40 -16.65 -23.98
CA ALA A 102 18.26 -15.97 -24.56
C ALA A 102 17.94 -14.73 -23.69
N PRO A 103 17.66 -13.56 -24.28
CA PRO A 103 17.19 -12.42 -23.52
C PRO A 103 15.89 -12.78 -22.81
N ASN A 104 15.79 -12.37 -21.56
CA ASN A 104 14.71 -12.66 -20.63
C ASN A 104 13.28 -12.52 -21.22
N GLU A 105 12.65 -13.63 -21.57
CA GLU A 105 11.23 -13.70 -21.96
C GLU A 105 10.25 -13.57 -20.78
N ALA A 106 10.62 -12.86 -19.72
CA ALA A 106 9.75 -12.65 -18.55
C ALA A 106 8.80 -11.44 -18.70
N SER A 107 8.54 -10.98 -19.94
CA SER A 107 7.84 -9.70 -20.15
C SER A 107 6.82 -9.66 -21.30
N ARG A 108 6.40 -10.80 -21.88
CA ARG A 108 5.49 -10.78 -23.04
C ARG A 108 4.09 -11.38 -22.86
N ASP A 109 3.84 -12.20 -21.84
CA ASP A 109 2.54 -12.90 -21.74
C ASP A 109 1.65 -12.44 -20.57
N CYS A 110 1.37 -11.13 -20.46
CA CYS A 110 0.45 -10.61 -19.43
C CYS A 110 -0.69 -9.70 -19.92
N TRP A 111 -0.89 -9.50 -21.23
CA TRP A 111 -2.04 -8.73 -21.75
C TRP A 111 -2.57 -9.29 -23.08
N ALA A 112 -3.11 -10.52 -23.03
CA ALA A 112 -4.04 -11.01 -24.05
C ALA A 112 -5.21 -11.68 -23.33
N GLY A 113 -6.33 -10.96 -23.24
CA GLY A 113 -7.55 -11.38 -22.55
C GLY A 113 -8.33 -10.18 -22.05
#